data_AF-A0A535P3R4-F1
#
_entry.id   AF-A0A535P3R4-F1
#
_cell.length_a   1.000
_cell.length_b   1.000
_cell.length_c   1.000
_cell.angle_alpha   90.00
_cell.angle_beta   90.00
_cell.angle_gamma   90.00
#
_symmetry.space_group_name_H-M   'P 1'
#
loop_
_entity.id
_entity.type
_entity.pdbx_description
1 polymer ?
#
loop_
_entity_poly.entity_id
_entity_poly.type
_entity_poly.pdbx_seq_one_letter_code
_entity_poly.pdbx_strand_id
1 'polypeptide(L)' 'MTSPFTIGIEEEFQLVDRQTGQLSHGPGIQNILEHGQATFGEQIKAEMLQPTIELISEILPDIPTARKE' A
#
# COMPACT_ATOMS: atom_id res chain seq x y z
N MET A 1 -29.75 14.26 12.06
CA MET A 1 -29.38 13.21 11.10
C MET A 1 -27.93 12.83 11.38
N THR A 2 -27.62 11.55 11.58
CA THR A 2 -26.24 11.09 11.76
C THR A 2 -25.58 11.01 10.39
N SER A 3 -24.48 11.72 10.18
CA SER A 3 -23.66 11.54 8.97
C SER A 3 -23.14 10.09 8.94
N PRO A 4 -23.16 9.41 7.78
CA PRO A 4 -22.58 8.08 7.67
C PRO A 4 -21.08 8.15 7.98
N PHE A 5 -20.58 7.19 8.77
CA PHE A 5 -19.14 7.03 8.98
C PHE A 5 -18.48 6.59 7.67
N THR A 6 -17.22 6.96 7.49
CA THR A 6 -16.39 6.57 6.35
C THR A 6 -15.20 5.74 6.82
N ILE A 7 -14.53 5.07 5.89
CA ILE A 7 -13.34 4.27 6.15
C ILE A 7 -12.23 4.63 5.17
N GLY A 8 -11.00 4.73 5.66
CA GLY A 8 -9.78 4.68 4.86
C GLY A 8 -8.93 3.51 5.35
N ILE A 9 -8.17 2.89 4.46
CA ILE A 9 -7.39 1.68 4.72
C ILE A 9 -5.95 1.95 4.29
N GLU A 10 -5.01 1.61 5.16
CA GLU A 10 -3.58 1.58 4.87
C GLU A 10 -3.12 0.12 4.97
N GLU A 11 -2.47 -0.37 3.92
CA GLU A 11 -1.94 -1.74 3.83
C GLU A 11 -0.43 -1.71 3.60
N GLU A 12 0.31 -2.30 4.53
CA GLU A 12 1.77 -2.40 4.48
C GLU A 12 2.21 -3.79 3.99
N PHE A 13 3.04 -3.80 2.95
CA PHE A 13 3.58 -5.00 2.31
C PHE A 13 5.09 -5.05 2.44
N GLN A 14 5.57 -6.05 3.17
CA GLN A 14 7.00 -6.32 3.27
C GLN A 14 7.52 -6.99 2.00
N LEU A 15 8.60 -6.46 1.48
CA LEU A 15 9.35 -7.03 0.37
C LEU A 15 10.22 -8.18 0.87
N VAL A 16 10.00 -9.35 0.30
CA VAL A 16 10.75 -10.56 0.63
C VAL A 16 11.44 -11.11 -0.61
N ASP A 17 12.63 -11.67 -0.42
CA ASP A 17 13.26 -12.50 -1.44
C ASP A 17 12.40 -13.74 -1.69
N ARG A 18 12.06 -13.97 -2.96
CA ARG A 18 11.12 -15.04 -3.35
C ARG A 18 11.62 -16.45 -3.02
N GLN A 19 12.94 -16.67 -3.00
CA GLN A 19 13.51 -18.00 -2.80
C GLN A 19 13.66 -18.33 -1.32
N THR A 20 14.00 -17.34 -0.50
CA THR A 20 14.38 -17.51 0.90
C THR A 20 13.29 -17.07 1.88
N GLY A 21 12.36 -16.20 1.44
CA GLY A 21 11.36 -15.58 2.30
C GLY A 21 11.93 -14.55 3.28
N GLN A 22 13.23 -14.26 3.21
CA GLN A 22 13.85 -13.22 4.04
C GLN A 22 13.49 -11.84 3.51
N LEU A 23 13.48 -10.83 4.38
CA LEU A 23 13.31 -9.44 3.96
C LEU A 23 14.34 -9.09 2.89
N SER A 24 13.89 -8.46 1.81
CA SER A 24 14.76 -8.03 0.72
C SER A 24 15.53 -6.79 1.16
N HIS A 25 16.86 -6.88 1.22
CA HIS A 25 17.73 -5.74 1.53
C HIS A 25 18.32 -5.23 0.21
N GLY A 26 17.73 -4.19 -0.39
CA GLY A 26 18.21 -3.67 -1.67
C GLY A 26 17.25 -2.69 -2.37
N PRO A 27 17.58 -2.24 -3.60
CA PRO A 27 16.86 -1.20 -4.35
C PRO A 27 15.50 -1.64 -4.91
N GLY A 28 14.99 -2.82 -4.55
CA GLY A 28 13.74 -3.39 -5.07
C GLY A 28 12.51 -2.52 -4.79
N ILE A 29 12.51 -1.80 -3.66
CA ILE A 29 11.47 -0.83 -3.31
C ILE A 29 11.36 0.26 -4.37
N GLN A 30 12.49 0.85 -4.78
CA GLN A 30 12.49 1.97 -5.72
C GLN A 30 11.85 1.57 -7.04
N ASN A 31 12.16 0.36 -7.52
CA ASN A 31 11.59 -0.17 -8.75
C ASN A 31 10.07 -0.35 -8.62
N ILE A 32 9.58 -0.90 -7.50
CA ILE A 32 8.13 -1.05 -7.26
C ILE A 32 7.45 0.31 -7.15
N LEU A 33 8.07 1.29 -6.47
CA LEU A 33 7.53 2.64 -6.38
C LEU A 33 7.43 3.32 -7.75
N GLU A 34 8.49 3.24 -8.56
CA GLU A 34 8.51 3.86 -9.89
C GLU A 34 7.39 3.33 -10.78
N HIS A 35 7.15 2.01 -10.77
CA HIS A 35 6.05 1.41 -11.53
C HIS A 35 4.69 1.67 -10.89
N GLY A 36 4.62 1.59 -9.56
CA GLY A 36 3.39 1.77 -8.79
C GLY A 36 2.85 3.20 -8.87
N GLN A 37 3.72 4.22 -8.87
CA GLN A 37 3.31 5.62 -8.98
C GLN A 37 2.51 5.91 -10.26
N ALA A 38 2.79 5.22 -11.36
CA ALA A 38 2.03 5.38 -12.60
C ALA A 38 0.56 4.91 -12.47
N THR A 39 0.28 4.01 -11.52
CA THR A 39 -1.05 3.43 -11.29
C THR A 39 -1.74 4.03 -10.07
N PHE A 40 -1.01 4.19 -8.96
CA PHE A 40 -1.52 4.57 -7.65
C PHE A 40 -1.21 6.03 -7.27
N GLY A 41 -0.37 6.74 -8.02
CA GLY A 41 -0.01 8.13 -7.72
C GLY A 41 0.53 8.31 -6.29
N GLU A 42 -0.14 9.13 -5.48
CA GLU A 42 0.23 9.41 -4.08
C GLU A 42 -0.25 8.33 -3.08
N GLN A 43 -1.07 7.39 -3.54
CA GLN A 43 -1.60 6.28 -2.73
C GLN A 43 -0.58 5.15 -2.51
N ILE A 44 0.61 5.24 -3.11
CA ILE A 44 1.71 4.30 -2.87
C ILE A 44 2.91 5.02 -2.26
N LYS A 45 3.43 4.50 -1.15
CA LYS A 45 4.57 5.07 -0.43
C LYS A 45 5.58 3.99 -0.06
N ALA A 46 6.85 4.39 0.07
CA ALA A 46 7.82 3.56 0.76
C ALA A 46 7.88 3.99 2.22
N GLU A 47 7.97 3.00 3.10
CA GLU A 47 8.35 3.25 4.47
C GLU A 47 9.84 3.61 4.54
N MET A 48 10.19 4.63 5.32
CA MET A 48 11.53 5.25 5.28
C MET A 48 12.64 4.35 5.80
N LEU A 49 12.32 3.35 6.63
CA LEU A 49 13.30 2.57 7.40
C LEU A 49 13.28 1.07 7.11
N GLN A 50 12.35 0.59 6.29
CA GLN A 50 12.13 -0.85 6.10
C GLN A 50 11.86 -1.19 4.63
N PRO A 51 12.09 -2.45 4.22
CA PRO A 51 11.69 -2.94 2.91
C PRO A 51 10.17 -3.12 2.84
N THR A 52 9.42 -2.04 2.97
CA THR A 52 7.95 -2.04 3.05
C THR A 52 7.38 -1.00 2.10
N ILE A 53 6.35 -1.41 1.36
CA ILE A 53 5.50 -0.54 0.56
C ILE A 53 4.16 -0.39 1.28
N GLU A 54 3.64 0.83 1.35
CA GLU A 54 2.32 1.13 1.85
C GLU A 54 1.39 1.48 0.68
N LEU A 55 0.19 0.91 0.68
CA LEU A 55 -0.93 1.31 -0.18
C LEU A 55 -2.04 1.94 0.66
N ILE A 56 -2.58 3.06 0.17
CA ILE A 56 -3.54 3.88 0.89
C ILE A 56 -4.82 3.99 0.05
N SER A 57 -5.94 3.50 0.57
CA SER A 57 -7.24 3.64 -0.12
C SER A 57 -7.67 5.10 -0.19
N GLU A 58 -8.63 5.38 -1.06
CA GLU A 58 -9.43 6.60 -0.94
C GLU A 58 -10.28 6.57 0.34
N ILE A 59 -10.99 7.67 0.63
CA ILE A 59 -12.03 7.66 1.66
C ILE A 59 -13.27 6.96 1.09
N LEU A 60 -13.61 5.82 1.67
CA LEU A 60 -14.67 4.94 1.21
C LEU A 60 -15.92 5.05 2.09
N PRO A 61 -17.11 4.84 1.50
CA PRO A 61 -18.38 4.96 2.23
C PRO A 61 -18.66 3.77 3.15
N ASP A 62 -18.15 2.57 2.83
CA ASP A 62 -18.42 1.34 3.57
C ASP A 62 -17.42 0.21 3.28
N ILE A 63 -17.49 -0.86 4.08
CA ILE A 63 -16.63 -2.05 3.96
C ILE A 63 -16.88 -2.82 2.64
N PRO A 64 -18.12 -3.01 2.15
CA PRO A 64 -18.34 -3.65 0.85
C PRO A 64 -17.66 -2.93 -0.32
N THR A 65 -17.58 -1.60 -0.29
CA THR A 65 -16.85 -0.82 -1.28
C THR A 65 -15.34 -1.08 -1.15
N ALA A 66 -14.81 -1.06 0.06
CA ALA A 66 -13.40 -1.35 0.34
C ALA A 66 -12.92 -2.74 -0.07
N ARG A 67 -13.81 -3.72 -0.19
CA ARG A 67 -13.45 -5.09 -0.64
C ARG A 67 -13.39 -5.24 -2.16
N LYS A 68 -13.87 -4.25 -2.91
CA LYS A 68 -13.96 -4.27 -4.37
C LYS A 68 -12.94 -3.37 -5.05
N GLU A 69 -12.41 -2.40 -4.29
CA GLU A 69 -11.21 -1.65 -4.67
C GLU A 69 -10.04 -2.62 -4.90
#